data_AF-A0A0G0WHZ4-F1
#
_entry.id   AF-A0A0G0WHZ4-F1
#
_cell.length_a   1.000
_cell.length_b   1.000
_cell.length_c   1.000
_cell.angle_alpha   90.00
_cell.angle_beta   90.00
_cell.angle_gamma   90.00
#
_symmetry.space_group_name_H-M   'P 1'
#
loop_
_entity.id
_entity.type
_entity.pdbx_description
1 polymer ?
#
loop_
_entity_poly.entity_id
_entity_poly.type
_entity_poly.pdbx_seq_one_letter_code
_entity_poly.pdbx_strand_id
1 'polypeptide(L)'
;MYMTQIEIEIEDPKKFANVAFLVDKADFLEDAAKLRQKWVQNSLVVPYEKYYDWYSNKFHKPSKILFKKHHEELAKYQNKYRFKVGEGIPAQAKKELERVYRILPQWDFHFDMLHLTSKYHRPRFFVRVAIVATVCGKVTDKDYESVYINTTPMGIPISISPIAPAYPWLLEFELRFSPWTKETEIVEAFRSFKNSEKSFEYYEKVWGKILNPDTISNIKRDREWYWRNLDGKNYKDIAIADNKGVKYYREAQEAEKHIKNVPDKLATEYIRHLRDIEKYAEKVRKAIKQYQKPLQKNP
;
A
#
# COMPACT_ATOMS: atom_id res chain seq x y z
N MET A 1 -7.27 17.03 -14.79
CA MET A 1 -7.20 15.57 -15.08
C MET A 1 -8.14 14.90 -14.10
N TYR A 2 -9.14 14.15 -14.56
CA TYR A 2 -10.09 13.50 -13.66
C TYR A 2 -9.37 12.42 -12.84
N MET A 3 -9.43 12.50 -11.51
CA MET A 3 -8.93 11.45 -10.64
C MET A 3 -9.85 10.23 -10.80
N THR A 4 -9.38 9.20 -11.51
CA THR A 4 -10.14 7.96 -11.65
C THR A 4 -10.01 7.15 -10.36
N GLN A 5 -11.13 6.87 -9.71
CA GLN A 5 -11.19 5.93 -8.59
C GLN A 5 -10.56 4.59 -8.99
N ILE A 6 -9.71 4.06 -8.12
CA ILE A 6 -9.15 2.71 -8.28
C ILE A 6 -10.16 1.71 -7.73
N GLU A 7 -10.55 0.72 -8.52
CA GLU A 7 -11.44 -0.35 -8.08
C GLU A 7 -10.71 -1.32 -7.13
N ILE A 8 -11.39 -1.82 -6.09
CA ILE A 8 -10.83 -2.79 -5.14
C ILE A 8 -11.79 -3.96 -5.01
N GLU A 9 -11.43 -5.11 -5.59
CA GLU A 9 -12.13 -6.38 -5.50
C GLU A 9 -11.38 -7.31 -4.52
N ILE A 10 -11.44 -6.94 -3.24
CA ILE A 10 -10.87 -7.71 -2.15
C ILE A 10 -12.00 -8.08 -1.17
N GLU A 11 -12.15 -9.37 -0.92
CA GLU A 11 -13.19 -9.90 -0.03
C GLU A 11 -12.83 -9.62 1.42
N ASP A 12 -11.60 -9.98 1.82
CA ASP A 12 -11.09 -9.80 3.19
C ASP A 12 -11.09 -8.31 3.57
N PRO A 13 -11.91 -7.91 4.57
CA PRO A 13 -12.04 -6.51 4.93
C PRO A 13 -10.75 -5.83 5.40
N LYS A 14 -9.82 -6.58 6.01
CA LYS A 14 -8.55 -6.05 6.50
C LYS A 14 -7.58 -5.79 5.35
N LYS A 15 -7.45 -6.71 4.41
CA LYS A 15 -6.69 -6.52 3.17
C LYS A 15 -7.27 -5.35 2.37
N PHE A 16 -8.60 -5.31 2.23
CA PHE A 16 -9.30 -4.22 1.55
C PHE A 16 -8.93 -2.88 2.17
N ALA A 17 -9.02 -2.75 3.50
CA ALA A 17 -8.68 -1.54 4.22
C ALA A 17 -7.22 -1.13 3.95
N ASN A 18 -6.29 -2.08 4.04
CA ASN A 18 -4.86 -1.84 3.79
C ASN A 18 -4.61 -1.27 2.38
N VAL A 19 -5.29 -1.80 1.36
CA VAL A 19 -5.22 -1.28 -0.02
C VAL A 19 -5.89 0.07 -0.14
N ALA A 20 -7.11 0.24 0.38
CA ALA A 20 -7.87 1.49 0.33
C ALA A 20 -7.09 2.67 0.93
N PHE A 21 -6.42 2.46 2.08
CA PHE A 21 -5.56 3.48 2.71
C PHE A 21 -4.36 3.93 1.89
N LEU A 22 -3.98 3.19 0.86
CA LEU A 22 -3.01 3.63 -0.12
C LEU A 22 -3.71 4.30 -1.30
N VAL A 23 -4.61 3.57 -1.95
CA VAL A 23 -5.07 3.91 -3.30
C VAL A 23 -6.10 5.03 -3.35
N ASP A 24 -6.78 5.32 -2.25
CA ASP A 24 -7.77 6.41 -2.17
C ASP A 24 -7.15 7.78 -1.81
N LYS A 25 -5.83 7.82 -1.56
CA LYS A 25 -5.12 9.09 -1.29
C LYS A 25 -5.05 9.93 -2.57
N ALA A 26 -5.43 11.20 -2.48
CA ALA A 26 -5.43 12.13 -3.62
C ALA A 26 -4.05 12.23 -4.30
N ASP A 27 -2.98 12.37 -3.51
CA ASP A 27 -1.62 12.47 -4.03
C ASP A 27 -1.12 11.14 -4.63
N PHE A 28 -1.57 9.99 -4.09
CA PHE A 28 -1.29 8.69 -4.70
C PHE A 28 -1.95 8.57 -6.08
N LEU A 29 -3.20 9.01 -6.21
CA LEU A 29 -3.94 8.99 -7.47
C LEU A 29 -3.28 9.87 -8.53
N GLU A 30 -2.77 11.04 -8.14
CA GLU A 30 -2.00 11.91 -9.03
C GLU A 30 -0.70 11.26 -9.50
N ASP A 31 0.06 10.65 -8.59
CA ASP A 31 1.29 9.96 -8.94
C ASP A 31 1.03 8.74 -9.81
N ALA A 32 0.00 7.95 -9.47
CA ALA A 32 -0.46 6.83 -10.28
C ALA A 32 -0.88 7.31 -11.68
N ALA A 33 -1.55 8.45 -11.80
CA ALA A 33 -1.92 9.02 -13.10
C ALA A 33 -0.68 9.43 -13.93
N LYS A 34 0.32 10.06 -13.30
CA LYS A 34 1.60 10.43 -13.95
C LYS A 34 2.36 9.19 -14.43
N LEU A 35 2.46 8.17 -13.57
CA LEU A 35 3.12 6.91 -13.91
C LEU A 35 2.35 6.14 -14.97
N ARG A 36 1.01 6.16 -14.95
CA ARG A 36 0.16 5.60 -16.01
C ARG A 36 0.40 6.31 -17.33
N GLN A 37 0.51 7.63 -17.34
CA GLN A 37 0.84 8.38 -18.56
C GLN A 37 2.21 7.98 -19.11
N LYS A 38 3.22 7.88 -18.24
CA LYS A 38 4.57 7.44 -18.60
C LYS A 38 4.59 6.02 -19.19
N TRP A 39 3.91 5.08 -18.54
CA TRP A 39 4.05 3.66 -18.83
C TRP A 39 2.95 3.05 -19.70
N VAL A 40 1.75 3.61 -19.75
CA VAL A 40 0.63 3.07 -20.55
C VAL A 40 0.40 3.92 -21.82
N GLN A 41 0.86 5.18 -21.83
CA GLN A 41 0.92 6.07 -22.99
C GLN A 41 -0.41 6.59 -23.58
N ASN A 42 -1.59 6.24 -23.05
CA ASN A 42 -2.87 6.73 -23.59
C ASN A 42 -3.93 7.13 -22.54
N SER A 43 -3.54 7.35 -21.28
CA SER A 43 -4.44 7.63 -20.13
C SER A 43 -5.51 6.56 -19.83
N LEU A 44 -5.83 5.67 -20.77
CA LEU A 44 -6.68 4.51 -20.58
C LEU A 44 -5.98 3.47 -19.71
N VAL A 45 -6.74 2.91 -18.77
CA VAL A 45 -6.29 1.78 -17.97
C VAL A 45 -6.18 0.53 -18.84
N VAL A 46 -5.20 -0.32 -18.53
CA VAL A 46 -5.11 -1.66 -19.13
C VAL A 46 -6.18 -2.53 -18.48
N PRO A 47 -7.06 -3.21 -19.24
CA PRO A 47 -8.00 -4.16 -18.65
C PRO A 47 -7.26 -5.19 -17.80
N TYR A 48 -7.76 -5.47 -16.60
CA TYR A 48 -7.05 -6.26 -15.60
C TYR A 48 -6.67 -7.66 -16.12
N GLU A 49 -7.58 -8.30 -16.86
CA GLU A 49 -7.37 -9.60 -17.50
C GLU A 49 -6.28 -9.58 -18.58
N LYS A 50 -5.96 -8.41 -19.15
CA LYS A 50 -4.89 -8.22 -20.15
C LYS A 50 -3.59 -7.72 -19.54
N TYR A 51 -3.52 -7.55 -18.21
CA TYR A 51 -2.33 -7.05 -17.53
C TYR A 51 -1.07 -7.86 -17.88
N TYR A 52 -1.15 -9.19 -17.79
CA TYR A 52 -0.01 -10.07 -18.06
C TYR A 52 0.46 -9.97 -19.52
N ASP A 53 -0.45 -9.93 -20.47
CA ASP A 53 -0.12 -9.76 -21.89
C ASP A 53 0.52 -8.40 -22.14
N TRP A 54 -0.05 -7.33 -21.58
CA TRP A 54 0.52 -5.99 -21.65
C TRP A 54 1.94 -5.95 -21.06
N TYR A 55 2.11 -6.47 -19.84
CA TYR A 55 3.38 -6.48 -19.14
C TYR A 55 4.42 -7.29 -19.93
N SER A 56 4.05 -8.49 -20.39
CA SER A 56 4.93 -9.36 -21.17
C SER A 56 5.33 -8.71 -22.51
N ASN A 57 4.37 -8.12 -23.22
CA ASN A 57 4.64 -7.46 -24.50
C ASN A 57 5.50 -6.20 -24.34
N LYS A 58 5.24 -5.41 -23.29
CA LYS A 58 5.96 -4.15 -23.05
C LYS A 58 7.36 -4.37 -22.48
N PHE A 59 7.50 -5.38 -21.61
CA PHE A 59 8.70 -5.55 -20.81
C PHE A 59 9.43 -6.86 -21.11
N HIS A 60 8.78 -8.03 -21.16
CA HIS A 60 9.48 -9.30 -21.40
C HIS A 60 10.02 -9.44 -22.83
N LYS A 61 9.24 -9.09 -23.86
CA LYS A 61 9.69 -9.27 -25.25
C LYS A 61 10.86 -8.35 -25.61
N PRO A 62 10.82 -7.04 -25.34
CA PRO A 62 11.94 -6.15 -25.62
C PRO A 62 13.15 -6.48 -24.75
N SER A 63 12.92 -6.87 -23.49
CA SER A 63 14.01 -7.23 -22.60
C SER A 63 14.70 -8.52 -22.98
N LYS A 64 14.05 -9.54 -23.55
CA LYS A 64 14.77 -10.70 -24.08
C LYS A 64 15.81 -10.32 -25.15
N ILE A 65 15.45 -9.36 -26.01
CA ILE A 65 16.34 -8.86 -27.08
C ILE A 65 17.48 -8.01 -26.49
N LEU A 66 17.13 -7.04 -25.63
CA LEU A 66 18.09 -6.16 -24.96
C LEU A 66 19.00 -6.94 -24.01
N PHE A 67 18.45 -7.88 -23.24
CA PHE A 67 19.18 -8.71 -22.30
C PHE A 67 20.17 -9.59 -23.04
N LYS A 68 19.85 -10.17 -24.21
CA LYS A 68 20.87 -10.91 -24.97
C LYS A 68 22.07 -10.02 -25.34
N LYS A 69 21.81 -8.80 -25.81
CA LYS A 69 22.85 -7.81 -26.17
C LYS A 69 23.66 -7.34 -24.95
N HIS A 70 22.98 -7.04 -23.85
CA HIS A 70 23.60 -6.52 -22.62
C HIS A 70 24.17 -7.60 -21.72
N HIS A 71 23.73 -8.85 -21.84
CA HIS A 71 24.29 -9.98 -21.10
C HIS A 71 25.71 -10.28 -21.57
N GLU A 72 25.97 -10.14 -22.87
CA GLU A 72 27.34 -10.21 -23.41
C GLU A 72 28.22 -9.06 -22.87
N GLU A 73 27.66 -7.84 -22.74
CA GLU A 73 28.37 -6.72 -22.10
C GLU A 73 28.59 -6.95 -20.60
N LEU A 74 27.56 -7.39 -19.86
CA LEU A 74 27.64 -7.74 -18.44
C LEU A 74 28.65 -8.85 -18.18
N ALA A 75 28.70 -9.88 -19.04
CA ALA A 75 29.68 -10.95 -18.96
C ALA A 75 31.11 -10.44 -19.21
N LYS A 76 31.29 -9.54 -20.18
CA LYS A 76 32.59 -8.84 -20.39
C LYS A 76 32.98 -8.04 -19.15
N TYR A 77 32.03 -7.34 -18.53
CA TYR A 77 32.25 -6.56 -17.30
C TYR A 77 32.60 -7.45 -16.10
N GLN A 78 31.83 -8.51 -15.85
CA GLN A 78 32.07 -9.46 -14.78
C GLN A 78 33.44 -10.15 -14.94
N ASN A 79 33.83 -10.48 -16.18
CA ASN A 79 35.16 -11.00 -16.46
C ASN A 79 36.27 -9.96 -16.32
N LYS A 80 36.03 -8.70 -16.71
CA LYS A 80 37.01 -7.61 -16.59
C LYS A 80 37.31 -7.27 -15.13
N TYR A 81 36.30 -7.28 -14.26
CA TYR A 81 36.44 -6.84 -12.88
C TYR A 81 36.52 -7.97 -11.86
N ARG A 82 36.30 -9.25 -12.25
CA ARG A 82 36.31 -10.47 -11.40
C ARG A 82 36.21 -10.13 -9.92
N PHE A 83 35.05 -9.65 -9.51
CA PHE A 83 34.87 -9.13 -8.16
C PHE A 83 35.18 -10.26 -7.18
N LYS A 84 36.23 -10.09 -6.38
CA LYS A 84 36.44 -10.98 -5.24
C LYS A 84 35.28 -10.77 -4.30
N VAL A 85 34.67 -11.87 -3.85
CA VAL A 85 33.60 -11.82 -2.87
C VAL A 85 34.10 -11.05 -1.64
N GLY A 86 33.47 -9.92 -1.33
CA GLY A 86 33.82 -9.06 -0.18
C GLY A 86 34.54 -7.76 -0.53
N GLU A 87 35.11 -7.63 -1.72
CA GLU A 87 35.62 -6.34 -2.21
C GLU A 87 34.44 -5.58 -2.85
N GLY A 88 34.02 -4.47 -2.23
CA GLY A 88 32.91 -3.66 -2.72
C GLY A 88 33.07 -3.28 -4.20
N ILE A 89 31.96 -3.10 -4.91
CA ILE A 89 31.97 -2.74 -6.33
C ILE A 89 32.62 -1.35 -6.48
N PRO A 90 33.69 -1.19 -7.28
CA PRO A 90 34.29 0.12 -7.54
C PRO A 90 33.24 1.10 -8.07
N ALA A 91 33.30 2.37 -7.64
CA ALA A 91 32.29 3.38 -7.96
C ALA A 91 32.05 3.54 -9.47
N GLN A 92 33.07 3.35 -10.29
CA GLN A 92 32.96 3.39 -11.75
C GLN A 92 32.16 2.20 -12.31
N ALA A 93 32.45 0.98 -11.84
CA ALA A 93 31.69 -0.21 -12.20
C ALA A 93 30.23 -0.10 -11.71
N LYS A 94 29.99 0.52 -10.55
CA LYS A 94 28.63 0.84 -10.06
C LYS A 94 27.88 1.76 -11.03
N LYS A 95 28.49 2.88 -11.46
CA LYS A 95 27.88 3.80 -12.44
C LYS A 95 27.58 3.13 -13.78
N GLU A 96 28.47 2.26 -14.24
CA GLU A 96 28.29 1.54 -15.51
C GLU A 96 27.21 0.46 -15.40
N LEU A 97 27.15 -0.27 -14.28
CA LEU A 97 26.06 -1.20 -13.99
C LEU A 97 24.73 -0.45 -13.91
N GLU A 98 24.66 0.68 -13.20
CA GLU A 98 23.47 1.55 -13.15
C GLU A 98 23.05 1.99 -14.56
N ARG A 99 24.00 2.33 -15.43
CA ARG A 99 23.71 2.64 -16.83
C ARG A 99 23.09 1.44 -17.55
N VAL A 100 23.65 0.24 -17.40
CA VAL A 100 23.14 -0.98 -18.05
C VAL A 100 21.76 -1.38 -17.51
N TYR A 101 21.55 -1.31 -16.20
CA TYR A 101 20.26 -1.64 -15.58
C TYR A 101 19.15 -0.67 -15.98
N ARG A 102 19.47 0.64 -16.14
CA ARG A 102 18.52 1.64 -16.65
C ARG A 102 18.14 1.45 -18.12
N ILE A 103 18.89 0.66 -18.90
CA ILE A 103 18.53 0.38 -20.29
C ILE A 103 17.36 -0.62 -20.37
N LEU A 104 17.10 -1.40 -19.31
CA LEU A 104 16.01 -2.36 -19.29
C LEU A 104 14.72 -1.70 -18.79
N PRO A 105 13.72 -1.46 -19.66
CA PRO A 105 12.53 -0.69 -19.28
C PRO A 105 11.72 -1.30 -18.14
N GLN A 106 11.83 -2.62 -17.93
CA GLN A 106 11.13 -3.28 -16.82
C GLN A 106 11.66 -2.88 -15.45
N TRP A 107 12.96 -2.54 -15.37
CA TRP A 107 13.60 -2.14 -14.13
C TRP A 107 13.20 -0.73 -13.78
N ASP A 108 13.22 0.20 -14.74
CA ASP A 108 12.72 1.56 -14.53
C ASP A 108 11.24 1.56 -14.10
N PHE A 109 10.41 0.70 -14.73
CA PHE A 109 9.02 0.53 -14.30
C PHE A 109 8.94 0.02 -12.85
N HIS A 110 9.69 -1.02 -12.50
CA HIS A 110 9.72 -1.54 -11.13
C HIS A 110 10.26 -0.52 -10.11
N PHE A 111 11.29 0.25 -10.47
CA PHE A 111 11.86 1.28 -9.61
C PHE A 111 10.89 2.42 -9.36
N ASP A 112 10.13 2.84 -10.37
CA ASP A 112 9.06 3.82 -10.17
C ASP A 112 8.00 3.31 -9.18
N MET A 113 7.63 2.02 -9.27
CA MET A 113 6.64 1.42 -8.37
C MET A 113 7.19 1.23 -6.95
N LEU A 114 8.46 0.86 -6.83
CA LEU A 114 9.17 0.81 -5.54
C LEU A 114 9.24 2.21 -4.92
N HIS A 115 9.58 3.23 -5.72
CA HIS A 115 9.62 4.61 -5.26
C HIS A 115 8.24 5.08 -4.80
N LEU A 116 7.18 4.75 -5.56
CA LEU A 116 5.80 5.04 -5.18
C LEU A 116 5.47 4.40 -3.82
N THR A 117 5.67 3.10 -3.65
CA THR A 117 5.42 2.45 -2.35
C THR A 117 6.25 3.04 -1.21
N SER A 118 7.52 3.40 -1.46
CA SER A 118 8.39 4.05 -0.49
C SER A 118 7.88 5.43 -0.07
N LYS A 119 7.45 6.27 -1.04
CA LYS A 119 6.86 7.60 -0.78
C LYS A 119 5.68 7.50 0.17
N TYR A 120 4.83 6.50 -0.03
CA TYR A 120 3.62 6.32 0.77
C TYR A 120 3.84 5.60 2.09
N HIS A 121 5.09 5.24 2.39
CA HIS A 121 5.43 4.29 3.44
C HIS A 121 4.52 3.08 3.26
N ARG A 122 4.88 2.22 2.31
CA ARG A 122 4.27 0.90 2.04
C ARG A 122 5.38 -0.15 1.89
N PRO A 123 5.21 -1.34 2.50
CA PRO A 123 6.19 -2.42 2.40
C PRO A 123 6.23 -2.99 0.97
N ARG A 124 7.29 -3.72 0.63
CA ARG A 124 7.51 -4.21 -0.75
C ARG A 124 6.39 -5.07 -1.32
N PHE A 125 5.64 -5.78 -0.48
CA PHE A 125 4.49 -6.56 -0.97
C PHE A 125 3.35 -5.68 -1.54
N PHE A 126 3.35 -4.37 -1.28
CA PHE A 126 2.47 -3.42 -1.97
C PHE A 126 2.96 -3.02 -3.37
N VAL A 127 4.16 -3.40 -3.80
CA VAL A 127 4.64 -3.05 -5.14
C VAL A 127 3.70 -3.60 -6.21
N ARG A 128 3.21 -4.83 -6.02
CA ARG A 128 2.21 -5.42 -6.92
C ARG A 128 0.90 -4.66 -6.89
N VAL A 129 0.41 -4.28 -5.71
CA VAL A 129 -0.78 -3.42 -5.53
C VAL A 129 -0.60 -2.10 -6.28
N ALA A 130 0.53 -1.43 -6.10
CA ALA A 130 0.87 -0.17 -6.75
C ALA A 130 0.93 -0.30 -8.28
N ILE A 131 1.50 -1.41 -8.79
CA ILE A 131 1.53 -1.73 -10.21
C ILE A 131 0.11 -1.84 -10.78
N VAL A 132 -0.73 -2.72 -10.23
CA VAL A 132 -2.06 -2.97 -10.82
C VAL A 132 -3.01 -1.80 -10.60
N ALA A 133 -2.91 -1.10 -9.47
CA ALA A 133 -3.62 0.16 -9.23
C ALA A 133 -3.26 1.22 -10.28
N THR A 134 -1.96 1.38 -10.56
CA THR A 134 -1.47 2.37 -11.53
C THR A 134 -1.84 2.00 -12.96
N VAL A 135 -1.58 0.75 -13.36
CA VAL A 135 -1.72 0.31 -14.75
C VAL A 135 -3.18 -0.02 -15.09
N CYS A 136 -3.86 -0.75 -14.21
CA CYS A 136 -5.19 -1.30 -14.47
C CYS A 136 -6.32 -0.51 -13.83
N GLY A 137 -6.01 0.37 -12.87
CA GLY A 137 -7.06 1.06 -12.09
C GLY A 137 -7.89 0.09 -11.24
N LYS A 138 -7.39 -1.12 -10.98
CA LYS A 138 -8.10 -2.19 -10.28
C LYS A 138 -7.12 -3.04 -9.48
N VAL A 139 -7.48 -3.35 -8.23
CA VAL A 139 -6.73 -4.25 -7.34
C VAL A 139 -7.64 -5.39 -6.92
N THR A 140 -7.18 -6.63 -7.02
CA THR A 140 -7.93 -7.82 -6.59
C THR A 140 -7.25 -8.51 -5.40
N ASP A 141 -7.93 -9.51 -4.81
CA ASP A 141 -7.35 -10.36 -3.77
C ASP A 141 -6.04 -11.04 -4.19
N LYS A 142 -5.84 -11.29 -5.49
CA LYS A 142 -4.62 -11.91 -6.03
C LYS A 142 -3.41 -10.98 -6.01
N ASP A 143 -3.62 -9.68 -5.88
CA ASP A 143 -2.57 -8.67 -5.98
C ASP A 143 -2.05 -8.20 -4.63
N TYR A 144 -2.75 -8.57 -3.55
CA TYR A 144 -2.36 -8.32 -2.17
C TYR A 144 -1.94 -9.62 -1.49
N GLU A 145 -0.64 -9.76 -1.30
CA GLU A 145 -0.05 -10.84 -0.51
C GLU A 145 0.51 -10.23 0.78
N SER A 146 -0.05 -10.59 1.95
CA SER A 146 0.47 -10.13 3.24
C SER A 146 1.81 -10.76 3.61
N VAL A 147 2.16 -11.85 2.93
CA VAL A 147 3.41 -12.59 3.08
C VAL A 147 3.97 -12.82 1.70
N TYR A 148 5.17 -12.31 1.45
CA TYR A 148 5.90 -12.57 0.23
C TYR A 148 7.03 -13.54 0.56
N ILE A 149 6.98 -14.75 0.00
CA ILE A 149 8.06 -15.72 0.12
C ILE A 149 9.01 -15.49 -1.05
N ASN A 150 10.15 -14.87 -0.78
CA ASN A 150 11.22 -14.81 -1.77
C ASN A 150 12.05 -16.09 -1.65
N THR A 151 11.76 -17.10 -2.47
CA THR A 151 12.70 -18.19 -2.68
C THR A 151 13.82 -17.68 -3.57
N THR A 152 14.79 -16.97 -2.98
CA THR A 152 16.02 -16.69 -3.72
C THR A 152 16.73 -18.04 -3.88
N PRO A 153 16.88 -18.60 -5.09
CA PRO A 153 17.70 -19.78 -5.25
C PRO A 153 19.09 -19.45 -4.69
N MET A 154 19.53 -20.23 -3.70
CA MET A 154 20.82 -20.05 -3.02
C MET A 154 21.93 -19.98 -4.07
N GLY A 155 22.39 -18.78 -4.38
CA GLY A 155 23.37 -18.58 -5.45
C GLY A 155 23.56 -17.14 -5.92
N ILE A 156 22.57 -16.26 -5.73
CA ILE A 156 22.76 -14.82 -5.96
C ILE A 156 22.90 -14.13 -4.61
N PRO A 157 24.13 -13.76 -4.18
CA PRO A 157 24.31 -12.99 -2.96
C PRO A 157 23.54 -11.67 -3.09
N ILE A 158 22.63 -11.44 -2.14
CA ILE A 158 21.86 -10.19 -1.98
C ILE A 158 22.80 -8.97 -1.79
N SER A 159 24.10 -9.19 -1.56
CA SER A 159 25.12 -8.15 -1.36
C SER A 159 25.53 -7.35 -2.61
N ILE A 160 24.98 -7.64 -3.81
CA ILE A 160 25.44 -7.01 -5.06
C ILE A 160 24.34 -6.23 -5.80
N SER A 161 23.27 -5.79 -5.14
CA SER A 161 22.49 -4.67 -5.71
C SER A 161 23.03 -3.36 -5.14
N PRO A 162 24.01 -2.70 -5.80
CA PRO A 162 24.44 -1.36 -5.41
C PRO A 162 23.34 -0.29 -5.58
N ILE A 163 22.21 -0.68 -6.19
CA ILE A 163 21.06 0.15 -6.54
C ILE A 163 19.89 -0.08 -5.60
N ALA A 164 19.79 -1.22 -4.90
CA ALA A 164 18.83 -1.35 -3.82
C ALA A 164 19.28 -0.38 -2.73
N PRO A 165 18.59 0.77 -2.56
CA PRO A 165 18.89 1.65 -1.46
C PRO A 165 18.83 0.76 -0.22
N ALA A 166 19.85 0.84 0.62
CA ALA A 166 19.70 0.42 2.00
C ALA A 166 18.43 1.12 2.48
N TYR A 167 17.32 0.38 2.59
CA TYR A 167 16.07 0.85 3.15
C TYR A 167 16.02 0.29 4.57
N PRO A 168 16.76 0.86 5.55
CA PRO A 168 16.79 0.38 6.93
C PRO A 168 15.47 0.57 7.69
N TRP A 169 14.36 0.88 7.01
CA TRP A 169 13.09 1.30 7.61
C TRP A 169 11.92 0.32 7.39
N LEU A 170 12.14 -0.80 6.70
CA LEU A 170 11.12 -1.83 6.53
C LEU A 170 11.58 -3.12 7.21
N LEU A 171 10.87 -3.52 8.26
CA LEU A 171 11.10 -4.79 8.95
C LEU A 171 10.52 -5.92 8.08
N GLU A 172 11.26 -6.27 7.03
CA GLU A 172 11.05 -7.52 6.30
C GLU A 172 11.64 -8.63 7.16
N PHE A 173 10.80 -9.49 7.72
CA PHE A 173 11.25 -10.68 8.41
C PHE A 173 11.39 -11.80 7.40
N GLU A 174 12.63 -12.07 7.00
CA GLU A 174 12.98 -13.21 6.17
C GLU A 174 13.17 -14.44 7.07
N LEU A 175 12.31 -15.44 6.91
CA LEU A 175 12.51 -16.75 7.53
C LEU A 175 13.45 -17.57 6.63
N ARG A 176 14.71 -17.71 7.06
CA ARG A 176 15.66 -18.66 6.46
C ARG A 176 15.70 -19.92 7.28
N PHE A 177 15.46 -21.05 6.64
CA PHE A 177 15.46 -22.35 7.30
C PHE A 177 16.05 -23.41 6.36
N SER A 178 16.54 -24.50 6.94
CA SER A 178 17.11 -25.61 6.17
C SER A 178 15.99 -26.59 5.77
N PRO A 179 16.21 -27.50 4.80
CA PRO A 179 15.24 -28.56 4.48
C PRO A 179 14.88 -29.46 5.66
N TRP A 180 15.69 -29.47 6.73
CA TRP A 180 15.46 -30.29 7.93
C TRP A 180 14.72 -29.54 9.04
N THR A 181 14.44 -28.25 8.87
CA THR A 181 13.70 -27.46 9.85
C THR A 181 12.24 -27.89 9.87
N LYS A 182 11.70 -28.15 11.06
CA LYS A 182 10.31 -28.58 11.24
C LYS A 182 9.36 -27.39 11.14
N GLU A 183 8.14 -27.63 10.65
CA GLU A 183 7.09 -26.60 10.57
C GLU A 183 6.84 -25.91 11.92
N THR A 184 6.84 -26.69 13.02
CA THR A 184 6.63 -26.17 14.37
C THR A 184 7.70 -25.13 14.76
N GLU A 185 8.96 -25.35 14.38
CA GLU A 185 10.08 -24.44 14.67
C GLU A 185 9.94 -23.12 13.89
N ILE A 186 9.45 -23.19 12.64
CA ILE A 186 9.16 -22.02 11.80
C ILE A 186 8.02 -21.20 12.42
N VAL A 187 6.94 -21.88 12.83
CA VAL A 187 5.76 -21.25 13.45
C VAL A 187 6.14 -20.61 14.78
N GLU A 188 6.96 -21.27 15.60
CA GLU A 188 7.45 -20.72 16.87
C GLU A 188 8.35 -19.51 16.69
N ALA A 189 9.30 -19.56 15.74
CA ALA A 189 10.14 -18.42 15.40
C ALA A 189 9.29 -17.22 14.94
N PHE A 190 8.29 -17.47 14.08
CA PHE A 190 7.36 -16.45 13.62
C PHE A 190 6.50 -15.88 14.76
N ARG A 191 5.96 -16.73 15.64
CA ARG A 191 5.17 -16.30 16.81
C ARG A 191 6.01 -15.47 17.77
N SER A 192 7.25 -15.91 18.04
CA SER A 192 8.18 -15.20 18.93
C SER A 192 8.50 -13.81 18.39
N PHE A 193 8.74 -13.70 17.08
CA PHE A 193 8.91 -12.41 16.41
C PHE A 193 7.66 -11.54 16.54
N LYS A 194 6.48 -12.07 16.21
CA LYS A 194 5.21 -11.35 16.29
C LYS A 194 4.90 -10.87 17.72
N ASN A 195 5.27 -11.64 18.73
CA ASN A 195 5.05 -11.31 20.12
C ASN A 195 6.11 -10.37 20.70
N SER A 196 7.17 -10.04 19.96
CA SER A 196 8.14 -9.05 20.40
C SER A 196 7.50 -7.64 20.35
N GLU A 197 7.19 -7.09 21.53
CA GLU A 197 6.51 -5.80 21.74
C GLU A 197 7.13 -4.65 20.92
N LYS A 198 8.47 -4.68 20.77
CA LYS A 198 9.26 -3.68 20.04
C LYS A 198 8.92 -3.63 18.55
N SER A 199 8.50 -4.75 17.94
CA SER A 199 8.11 -4.77 16.53
C SER A 199 6.82 -3.99 16.32
N PHE A 200 5.81 -4.22 17.16
CA PHE A 200 4.50 -3.59 17.05
C PHE A 200 4.48 -2.10 17.41
N GLU A 201 5.18 -1.68 18.47
CA GLU A 201 5.28 -0.24 18.81
C GLU A 201 5.96 0.57 17.70
N TYR A 202 7.01 0.01 17.09
CA TYR A 202 7.67 0.64 15.94
C TYR A 202 6.72 0.74 14.75
N TYR A 203 5.94 -0.32 14.47
CA TYR A 203 4.94 -0.31 13.41
C TYR A 203 3.87 0.76 13.64
N GLU A 204 3.25 0.82 14.82
CA GLU A 204 2.22 1.84 15.10
C GLU A 204 2.74 3.27 15.02
N LYS A 205 4.01 3.49 15.42
CA LYS A 205 4.65 4.81 15.40
C LYS A 205 4.96 5.30 13.99
N VAL A 206 5.43 4.41 13.11
CA VAL A 206 5.85 4.76 11.74
C VAL A 206 4.67 4.74 10.76
N TRP A 207 3.69 3.86 10.99
CA TRP A 207 2.63 3.57 10.02
C TRP A 207 1.23 4.04 10.45
N GLY A 208 1.14 4.58 11.67
CA GLY A 208 -0.11 4.91 12.34
C GLY A 208 -0.71 3.69 13.05
N LYS A 209 -1.63 3.93 13.99
CA LYS A 209 -2.40 2.85 14.63
C LYS A 209 -3.09 2.02 13.57
N ILE A 210 -2.81 0.72 13.56
CA ILE A 210 -3.60 -0.25 12.81
C ILE A 210 -5.04 -0.09 13.29
N LEU A 211 -5.95 0.24 12.36
CA LEU A 211 -7.34 0.50 12.72
C LEU A 211 -7.94 -0.69 13.46
N ASN A 212 -8.67 -0.36 14.52
CA ASN A 212 -9.33 -1.34 15.38
C ASN A 212 -10.24 -2.23 14.52
N PRO A 213 -10.17 -3.58 14.63
CA PRO A 213 -11.01 -4.51 13.87
C PRO A 213 -12.50 -4.14 13.83
N ASP A 214 -13.01 -3.53 14.89
CA ASP A 214 -14.42 -3.07 14.96
C ASP A 214 -14.79 -2.02 13.90
N THR A 215 -13.82 -1.29 13.36
CA THR A 215 -14.04 -0.30 12.27
C THR A 215 -13.89 -0.91 10.87
N ILE A 216 -13.33 -2.11 10.77
CA ILE A 216 -13.06 -2.77 9.49
C ILE A 216 -14.38 -3.20 8.80
N SER A 217 -15.43 -3.52 9.56
CA SER A 217 -16.73 -3.92 9.01
C SER A 217 -17.41 -2.82 8.18
N ASN A 218 -17.08 -1.55 8.42
CA ASN A 218 -17.69 -0.41 7.75
C ASN A 218 -16.83 0.18 6.62
N ILE A 219 -15.59 -0.28 6.43
CA ILE A 219 -14.62 0.38 5.55
C ILE A 219 -15.09 0.45 4.08
N LYS A 220 -15.79 -0.58 3.58
CA LYS A 220 -16.32 -0.61 2.21
C LYS A 220 -17.38 0.47 2.00
N ARG A 221 -18.30 0.60 2.96
CA ARG A 221 -19.34 1.65 2.97
C ARG A 221 -18.71 3.04 3.08
N ASP A 222 -17.82 3.24 4.04
CA ASP A 222 -17.22 4.55 4.31
C ASP A 222 -16.38 5.03 3.11
N ARG A 223 -15.69 4.10 2.44
CA ARG A 223 -15.02 4.36 1.17
C ARG A 223 -16.00 4.78 0.07
N GLU A 224 -17.10 4.07 -0.11
CA GLU A 224 -18.13 4.43 -1.08
C GLU A 224 -18.69 5.83 -0.80
N TRP A 225 -18.93 6.16 0.46
CA TRP A 225 -19.40 7.47 0.89
C TRP A 225 -18.37 8.56 0.60
N TYR A 226 -17.08 8.28 0.84
CA TYR A 226 -15.99 9.20 0.50
C TYR A 226 -16.00 9.57 -0.99
N TRP A 227 -16.08 8.58 -1.88
CA TRP A 227 -16.09 8.83 -3.32
C TRP A 227 -17.35 9.56 -3.79
N ARG A 228 -18.53 9.17 -3.30
CA ARG A 228 -19.78 9.91 -3.56
C ARG A 228 -19.70 11.36 -3.09
N ASN A 229 -18.98 11.62 -2.00
CA ASN A 229 -18.78 12.98 -1.49
C ASN A 229 -17.85 13.82 -2.37
N LEU A 230 -16.78 13.23 -2.89
CA LEU A 230 -15.94 13.88 -3.90
C LEU A 230 -16.72 14.21 -5.18
N ASP A 231 -17.73 13.40 -5.52
CA ASP A 231 -18.67 13.68 -6.62
C ASP A 231 -19.75 14.72 -6.27
N GLY A 232 -19.61 15.42 -5.14
CA GLY A 232 -20.48 16.54 -4.74
C GLY A 232 -21.71 16.15 -3.92
N LYS A 233 -21.93 14.87 -3.61
CA LYS A 233 -23.04 14.46 -2.72
C LYS A 233 -22.67 14.74 -1.27
N ASN A 234 -23.56 15.38 -0.51
CA ASN A 234 -23.30 15.54 0.93
C ASN A 234 -23.51 14.19 1.66
N TYR A 235 -22.81 13.98 2.77
CA TYR A 235 -22.92 12.73 3.55
C TYR A 235 -24.32 12.45 4.09
N LYS A 236 -25.14 13.49 4.31
CA LYS A 236 -26.52 13.34 4.79
C LYS A 236 -27.39 12.66 3.74
N ASP A 237 -27.32 13.11 2.49
CA ASP A 237 -28.10 12.55 1.38
C ASP A 237 -27.64 11.13 1.05
N ILE A 238 -26.33 10.88 1.13
CA ILE A 238 -25.76 9.52 0.99
C ILE A 238 -26.31 8.59 2.08
N ALA A 239 -26.30 9.03 3.34
CA ALA A 239 -26.78 8.23 4.46
C ALA A 239 -28.29 7.93 4.40
N ILE A 240 -29.08 8.90 3.92
CA ILE A 240 -30.52 8.74 3.68
C ILE A 240 -30.76 7.73 2.56
N ALA A 241 -30.05 7.87 1.44
CA ALA A 241 -30.22 7.01 0.26
C ALA A 241 -29.88 5.54 0.55
N ASP A 242 -28.87 5.27 1.38
CA ASP A 242 -28.42 3.89 1.63
C ASP A 242 -29.30 3.12 2.63
N ASN A 243 -30.33 3.75 3.23
CA ASN A 243 -31.27 3.18 4.22
C ASN A 243 -30.64 2.54 5.50
N LYS A 244 -29.31 2.34 5.50
CA LYS A 244 -28.47 1.87 6.62
C LYS A 244 -28.01 3.04 7.50
N GLY A 245 -27.90 4.24 6.92
CA GLY A 245 -27.60 5.48 7.64
C GLY A 245 -28.83 6.11 8.30
N VAL A 246 -30.04 5.77 7.83
CA VAL A 246 -31.31 6.30 8.37
C VAL A 246 -31.52 5.92 9.83
N LYS A 247 -31.09 4.73 10.27
CA LYS A 247 -31.17 4.34 11.69
C LYS A 247 -30.26 5.22 12.56
N TYR A 248 -28.97 5.33 12.23
CA TYR A 248 -28.02 6.14 12.99
C TYR A 248 -28.33 7.65 12.90
N TYR A 249 -28.82 8.13 11.76
CA TYR A 249 -29.22 9.52 11.57
C TYR A 249 -30.54 9.84 12.29
N ARG A 250 -31.52 8.92 12.28
CA ARG A 250 -32.73 9.05 13.11
C ARG A 250 -32.41 8.98 14.59
N GLU A 251 -31.55 8.06 15.03
CA GLU A 251 -31.09 8.00 16.42
C GLU A 251 -30.40 9.31 16.84
N ALA A 252 -29.57 9.90 15.98
CA ALA A 252 -28.96 11.20 16.22
C ALA A 252 -29.99 12.35 16.25
N GLN A 253 -31.00 12.35 15.37
CA GLN A 253 -32.05 13.38 15.33
C GLN A 253 -33.12 13.21 16.44
N GLU A 254 -33.45 11.99 16.84
CA GLU A 254 -34.32 11.67 17.96
C GLU A 254 -33.63 12.03 19.28
N ALA A 255 -32.33 11.76 19.40
CA ALA A 255 -31.49 12.29 20.46
C ALA A 255 -31.54 13.83 20.50
N GLU A 256 -31.40 14.51 19.36
CA GLU A 256 -31.49 15.97 19.24
C GLU A 256 -32.88 16.54 19.62
N LYS A 257 -33.96 15.83 19.28
CA LYS A 257 -35.33 16.19 19.68
C LYS A 257 -35.58 15.96 21.16
N HIS A 258 -35.06 14.88 21.73
CA HIS A 258 -35.16 14.61 23.16
C HIS A 258 -34.35 15.61 23.99
N ILE A 259 -33.21 16.12 23.50
CA ILE A 259 -32.42 17.19 24.15
C ILE A 259 -33.25 18.44 24.45
N LYS A 260 -34.25 18.77 23.62
CA LYS A 260 -35.08 19.96 23.84
C LYS A 260 -36.13 19.81 24.96
N ASN A 261 -36.38 18.58 25.45
CA ASN A 261 -37.54 18.28 26.30
C ASN A 261 -37.24 17.43 27.56
N VAL A 262 -35.97 17.20 27.95
CA VAL A 262 -35.65 16.34 29.10
C VAL A 262 -35.42 17.14 30.39
N PRO A 263 -36.17 16.86 31.48
CA PRO A 263 -35.91 17.43 32.81
C PRO A 263 -34.58 16.96 33.43
N ASP A 264 -33.93 17.84 34.18
CA ASP A 264 -32.54 17.79 34.67
C ASP A 264 -32.05 16.49 35.34
N LYS A 265 -32.92 15.58 35.79
CA LYS A 265 -32.51 14.33 36.46
C LYS A 265 -32.14 13.18 35.51
N LEU A 266 -32.65 13.16 34.27
CA LEU A 266 -32.24 12.19 33.23
C LEU A 266 -31.03 12.65 32.41
N ALA A 267 -30.65 13.93 32.58
CA ALA A 267 -29.49 14.52 31.93
C ALA A 267 -28.19 13.81 32.30
N THR A 268 -28.06 13.16 33.46
CA THR A 268 -26.78 12.57 33.89
C THR A 268 -26.40 11.29 33.12
N GLU A 269 -27.34 10.37 32.89
CA GLU A 269 -27.08 9.19 32.03
C GLU A 269 -26.98 9.57 30.56
N TYR A 270 -27.72 10.61 30.16
CA TYR A 270 -27.69 11.15 28.81
C TYR A 270 -26.40 11.93 28.51
N ILE A 271 -25.87 12.69 29.46
CA ILE A 271 -24.55 13.35 29.41
C ILE A 271 -23.45 12.29 29.36
N ARG A 272 -23.60 11.14 30.04
CA ARG A 272 -22.68 10.01 29.88
C ARG A 272 -22.69 9.50 28.43
N HIS A 273 -23.86 9.33 27.82
CA HIS A 273 -23.97 8.84 26.45
C HIS A 273 -23.52 9.88 25.40
N LEU A 274 -23.81 11.17 25.61
CA LEU A 274 -23.28 12.27 24.81
C LEU A 274 -21.76 12.41 24.94
N ARG A 275 -21.19 12.18 26.13
CA ARG A 275 -19.72 12.12 26.29
C ARG A 275 -19.11 10.95 25.53
N ASP A 276 -19.82 9.84 25.37
CA ASP A 276 -19.35 8.71 24.56
C ASP A 276 -19.46 9.00 23.06
N ILE A 277 -20.52 9.70 22.63
CA ILE A 277 -20.67 10.20 21.25
C ILE A 277 -19.63 11.30 20.95
N GLU A 278 -19.40 12.23 21.86
CA GLU A 278 -18.34 13.23 21.75
C GLU A 278 -16.97 12.56 21.76
N LYS A 279 -16.70 11.57 22.61
CA LYS A 279 -15.46 10.77 22.54
C LYS A 279 -15.31 10.07 21.21
N TYR A 280 -16.40 9.57 20.62
CA TYR A 280 -16.38 8.95 19.30
C TYR A 280 -16.15 9.98 18.19
N ALA A 281 -16.85 11.11 18.20
CA ALA A 281 -16.67 12.22 17.27
C ALA A 281 -15.27 12.84 17.41
N GLU A 282 -14.73 12.94 18.61
CA GLU A 282 -13.36 13.36 18.91
C GLU A 282 -12.34 12.34 18.39
N LYS A 283 -12.63 11.02 18.51
CA LYS A 283 -11.85 9.95 17.87
C LYS A 283 -11.87 10.08 16.34
N VAL A 284 -13.03 10.33 15.75
CA VAL A 284 -13.19 10.52 14.29
C VAL A 284 -12.48 11.81 13.84
N ARG A 285 -12.62 12.93 14.55
CA ARG A 285 -11.91 14.19 14.29
C ARG A 285 -10.40 14.03 14.45
N LYS A 286 -9.93 13.28 15.46
CA LYS A 286 -8.51 12.94 15.64
C LYS A 286 -8.00 12.05 14.50
N ALA A 287 -8.79 11.06 14.07
CA ALA A 287 -8.48 10.24 12.91
C ALA A 287 -8.37 11.12 11.64
N ILE A 288 -9.35 11.99 11.38
CA ILE A 288 -9.34 12.94 10.26
C ILE A 288 -8.13 13.88 10.34
N LYS A 289 -7.84 14.49 11.50
CA LYS A 289 -6.65 15.33 11.70
C LYS A 289 -5.34 14.56 11.51
N GLN A 290 -5.31 13.28 11.85
CA GLN A 290 -4.17 12.39 11.61
C GLN A 290 -3.98 12.14 10.10
N TYR A 291 -5.07 12.09 9.32
CA TYR A 291 -5.01 12.06 7.85
C TYR A 291 -4.67 13.42 7.22
N GLN A 292 -5.04 14.55 7.85
CA GLN A 292 -4.80 15.90 7.34
C GLN A 292 -3.39 16.46 7.66
N LYS A 293 -2.78 16.09 8.79
CA LYS A 293 -1.45 16.58 9.20
C LYS A 293 -0.32 16.31 8.18
N PRO A 294 -0.28 15.16 7.49
CA PRO A 294 0.70 14.91 6.42
C PRO A 294 0.44 15.74 5.16
N LEU A 295 -0.81 16.13 4.90
CA LEU A 295 -1.21 16.89 3.70
C LEU A 295 -0.81 18.38 3.76
N GLN A 296 -0.62 18.92 4.96
CA GLN A 296 -0.25 20.34 5.16
C GLN A 296 1.26 20.59 5.29
N LYS A 297 2.08 19.53 5.41
CA LYS A 297 3.54 19.65 5.64
C LYS A 297 4.40 19.61 4.38
N ASN A 298 3.81 19.40 3.20
CA ASN A 298 4.48 19.54 1.90
C ASN A 298 3.56 20.34 0.97
N PRO A 299 3.66 21.69 0.95
CA PRO A 299 3.16 22.46 -0.17
C PRO A 299 3.87 22.11 -1.48
#